data_AF-A0A6I9ZCN0-F1
#
_entry.id   AF-A0A6I9ZCN0-F1
#
_cell.length_a   1.000
_cell.length_b   1.000
_cell.length_c   1.000
_cell.angle_alpha   90.00
_cell.angle_beta   90.00
_cell.angle_gamma   90.00
#
_symmetry.space_group_name_H-M   'P 1'
#
loop_
_entity.id
_entity.type
_entity.pdbx_description
1 polymer ?
#
loop_
_entity_poly.entity_id
_entity_poly.type
_entity_poly.pdbx_seq_one_letter_code
_entity_poly.pdbx_strand_id
1 'polypeptide(L)'
;DLLYRRTRALVDYENSNKALDKARLKSKDVRLAEAHQQDCCQKFEKISESAKQELMSFKQKRIAAFRKNLIEMAELEIKHAKNNVSLLQSCIDLFKN
;
A
#
# COMPACT_ATOMS: atom_id res chain seq x y z
N ASP A 1 4.20 1.72 -9.23
CA ASP A 1 5.57 1.47 -9.70
C ASP A 1 6.32 0.40 -8.88
N LEU A 2 6.35 0.46 -7.53
CA LEU A 2 7.15 -0.47 -6.71
C LEU A 2 6.80 -1.97 -6.89
N LEU A 3 5.51 -2.32 -6.90
CA LEU A 3 5.08 -3.72 -7.13
C LEU A 3 5.47 -4.22 -8.53
N TYR A 4 5.42 -3.35 -9.53
CA TYR A 4 5.86 -3.68 -10.89
C TYR A 4 7.38 -3.95 -10.93
N ARG A 5 8.17 -3.08 -10.29
CA ARG A 5 9.62 -3.28 -10.13
C ARG A 5 9.94 -4.58 -9.38
N ARG A 6 9.16 -4.93 -8.36
CA ARG A 6 9.28 -6.21 -7.64
C ARG A 6 9.07 -7.40 -8.58
N THR A 7 7.99 -7.37 -9.37
CA THR A 7 7.70 -8.44 -10.33
C THR A 7 8.80 -8.58 -11.37
N ARG A 8 9.35 -7.48 -11.89
CA ARG A 8 10.49 -7.53 -12.82
C ARG A 8 11.73 -8.14 -12.15
N ALA A 9 12.06 -7.73 -10.93
CA ALA A 9 13.20 -8.28 -10.20
C ALA A 9 13.05 -9.78 -9.88
N LEU A 10 11.82 -10.26 -9.65
CA LEU A 10 11.54 -11.69 -9.50
C LEU A 10 11.85 -12.46 -10.78
N VAL A 11 11.40 -11.96 -11.93
CA VAL A 11 11.68 -12.56 -13.24
C VAL A 11 13.19 -12.62 -13.49
N ASP A 12 13.93 -11.54 -13.18
CA ASP A 12 15.38 -11.52 -13.31
C ASP A 12 16.04 -12.58 -12.41
N TYR A 13 15.57 -12.72 -11.16
CA TYR A 13 16.05 -13.73 -10.23
C TYR A 13 15.76 -15.15 -10.73
N GLU A 14 14.54 -15.46 -11.17
CA GLU A 14 14.19 -16.76 -11.74
C GLU A 14 15.02 -17.11 -12.98
N ASN A 15 15.29 -16.13 -13.83
CA ASN A 15 16.15 -16.30 -15.00
C ASN A 15 17.61 -16.57 -14.60
N SER A 16 18.11 -15.87 -13.58
CA SER A 16 19.47 -16.10 -13.04
C SER A 16 19.62 -17.50 -12.43
N ASN A 17 18.58 -18.03 -11.76
CA ASN A 17 18.57 -19.41 -11.26
C ASN A 17 18.70 -20.42 -12.40
N LYS A 18 17.91 -20.27 -13.47
CA LYS A 18 18.00 -21.13 -14.67
C LYS A 18 19.37 -21.05 -15.34
N ALA A 19 19.99 -19.86 -15.34
CA ALA A 19 21.34 -19.68 -15.89
C ALA A 19 22.40 -20.38 -15.04
N LEU A 20 22.29 -20.30 -13.71
CA LEU A 20 23.15 -20.99 -12.77
C LEU A 20 23.03 -22.53 -12.91
N ASP A 21 21.81 -23.06 -13.03
CA ASP A 21 21.61 -24.50 -13.25
C ASP A 21 22.29 -24.98 -14.54
N LYS A 22 22.19 -24.19 -15.62
CA LYS A 22 22.90 -24.48 -16.89
C LYS A 22 24.42 -24.44 -16.73
N ALA A 23 24.95 -23.48 -15.98
CA ALA A 23 26.38 -23.36 -15.70
C ALA A 23 26.90 -24.56 -14.90
N ARG A 24 26.14 -25.00 -13.89
CA ARG A 24 26.42 -26.20 -13.08
C ARG A 24 26.42 -27.47 -13.91
N LEU A 25 25.40 -27.68 -14.75
CA LEU A 25 25.32 -28.83 -15.65
C LEU A 25 26.51 -28.91 -16.62
N LYS A 26 27.00 -27.77 -17.10
CA LYS A 26 28.16 -27.68 -18.00
C LYS A 26 29.51 -27.64 -17.27
N SER A 27 29.51 -27.56 -15.94
CA SER A 27 30.70 -27.31 -15.11
C SER A 27 31.54 -26.13 -15.60
N LYS A 28 30.89 -25.09 -16.14
CA LYS A 28 31.55 -23.94 -16.76
C LYS A 28 30.94 -22.64 -16.23
N ASP A 29 31.78 -21.66 -15.92
CA ASP A 29 31.41 -20.31 -15.46
C ASP A 29 30.53 -20.29 -14.19
N VAL A 30 30.54 -21.37 -13.40
CA VAL A 30 29.66 -21.55 -12.24
C VAL A 30 29.76 -20.39 -11.25
N ARG A 31 30.99 -20.01 -10.85
CA ARG A 31 31.21 -18.92 -9.89
C ARG A 31 30.63 -17.58 -10.35
N LEU A 32 30.72 -17.29 -11.65
CA LEU A 32 30.19 -16.05 -12.22
C LEU A 32 28.65 -16.08 -12.24
N ALA A 33 28.06 -17.23 -12.58
CA ALA A 33 26.62 -17.41 -12.52
C ALA A 33 26.07 -17.36 -11.08
N GLU A 34 26.82 -17.88 -10.09
CA GLU A 34 26.47 -17.80 -8.67
C GLU A 34 26.47 -16.35 -8.17
N ALA A 35 27.51 -15.58 -8.48
CA ALA A 35 27.58 -14.17 -8.11
C ALA A 35 26.41 -13.37 -8.71
N HIS A 36 26.12 -13.56 -10.01
CA HIS A 36 25.01 -12.89 -10.67
C HIS A 36 23.64 -13.28 -10.07
N GLN A 37 23.44 -14.56 -9.76
CA GLN A 37 22.23 -15.02 -9.11
C GLN A 37 22.06 -14.41 -7.72
N GLN A 38 23.15 -14.33 -6.94
CA GLN A 38 23.16 -13.70 -5.62
C GLN A 38 22.76 -12.22 -5.72
N ASP A 39 23.29 -11.48 -6.68
CA ASP A 39 22.94 -10.08 -6.90
C ASP A 39 21.45 -9.90 -7.26
N CYS A 40 20.92 -10.74 -8.15
CA CYS A 40 19.50 -10.73 -8.50
C CYS A 40 18.60 -11.05 -7.30
N CYS A 41 19.00 -12.03 -6.47
CA CYS A 41 18.29 -12.40 -5.26
C CYS A 41 18.24 -11.23 -4.27
N GLN A 42 19.38 -10.65 -3.93
CA GLN A 42 19.47 -9.52 -3.00
C GLN A 42 18.63 -8.33 -3.47
N LYS A 43 18.64 -8.04 -4.78
CA LYS A 43 17.81 -6.98 -5.36
C LYS A 43 16.31 -7.28 -5.20
N PHE A 44 15.89 -8.50 -5.48
CA PHE A 44 14.50 -8.93 -5.32
C PHE A 44 14.05 -8.87 -3.84
N GLU A 45 14.88 -9.32 -2.92
CA GLU A 45 14.60 -9.30 -1.48
C GLU A 45 14.46 -7.87 -0.95
N LYS A 46 15.40 -6.98 -1.30
CA LYS A 46 15.35 -5.57 -0.90
C LYS A 46 14.07 -4.86 -1.37
N ILE A 47 13.67 -5.09 -2.62
CA ILE A 47 12.43 -4.53 -3.16
C ILE A 47 11.20 -5.16 -2.47
N SER A 48 11.24 -6.47 -2.21
CA SER A 48 10.15 -7.19 -1.55
C SER A 48 9.91 -6.68 -0.12
N GLU A 49 10.97 -6.42 0.65
CA GLU A 49 10.85 -5.87 1.99
C GLU A 49 10.22 -4.47 1.96
N SER A 50 10.71 -3.60 1.08
CA SER A 50 10.16 -2.26 0.90
C SER A 50 8.67 -2.30 0.51
N ALA A 51 8.30 -3.19 -0.43
CA ALA A 51 6.92 -3.36 -0.88
C ALA A 51 6.00 -3.85 0.24
N LYS A 52 6.47 -4.77 1.08
CA LYS A 52 5.71 -5.26 2.23
C LYS A 52 5.45 -4.14 3.23
N GLN A 53 6.45 -3.33 3.55
CA GLN A 53 6.31 -2.19 4.46
C GLN A 53 5.34 -1.15 3.91
N GLU A 54 5.41 -0.83 2.62
CA GLU A 54 4.51 0.13 1.98
C GLU A 54 3.05 -0.35 2.00
N LEU A 55 2.80 -1.62 1.69
CA LEU A 55 1.45 -2.21 1.75
C LEU A 55 0.86 -2.15 3.17
N MET A 56 1.67 -2.44 4.18
CA MET A 56 1.23 -2.36 5.58
C MET A 56 0.93 -0.91 6.01
N SER A 57 1.80 0.03 5.64
CA SER A 57 1.57 1.46 5.90
C SER A 57 0.33 1.97 5.18
N PHE A 58 0.13 1.60 3.91
CA PHE A 58 -1.04 1.98 3.14
C PHE A 58 -2.34 1.49 3.78
N LYS A 59 -2.38 0.23 4.23
CA LYS A 59 -3.53 -0.32 4.98
C LYS A 59 -3.83 0.50 6.22
N GLN A 60 -2.81 0.83 7.03
CA GLN A 60 -2.97 1.62 8.25
C GLN A 60 -3.48 3.04 7.96
N LYS A 61 -2.85 3.74 7.01
CA LYS A 61 -3.24 5.09 6.59
C LYS A 61 -4.68 5.13 6.08
N ARG A 62 -5.07 4.13 5.28
CA ARG A 62 -6.44 4.01 4.76
C ARG A 62 -7.46 3.87 5.88
N ILE A 63 -7.20 3.01 6.86
CA ILE A 63 -8.10 2.83 8.02
C ILE A 63 -8.21 4.11 8.84
N ALA A 64 -7.09 4.78 9.10
CA ALA A 64 -7.08 6.04 9.83
C ALA A 64 -7.86 7.14 9.10
N ALA A 65 -7.69 7.26 7.78
CA ALA A 65 -8.43 8.21 6.95
C ALA A 65 -9.93 7.94 6.97
N PHE A 66 -10.38 6.69 6.80
CA PHE A 66 -11.80 6.35 6.87
C PHE A 66 -12.40 6.67 8.24
N ARG A 67 -11.71 6.33 9.33
CA ARG A 67 -12.18 6.64 10.68
C ARG A 67 -12.33 8.14 10.88
N LYS A 68 -11.31 8.92 10.52
CA LYS A 68 -11.33 10.37 10.61
C LYS A 68 -12.50 10.96 9.81
N ASN A 69 -12.63 10.57 8.54
CA ASN A 69 -13.67 11.10 7.66
C ASN A 69 -15.09 10.78 8.16
N LEU A 70 -15.32 9.57 8.71
CA LEU A 70 -16.63 9.18 9.25
C LEU A 70 -16.97 9.97 10.52
N ILE A 71 -15.98 10.22 11.39
CA ILE A 71 -16.17 11.04 12.59
C ILE A 71 -16.50 12.48 12.19
N GLU A 72 -15.69 13.08 11.32
CA GLU A 72 -15.91 14.45 10.85
C GLU A 72 -17.27 14.61 10.15
N MET A 73 -17.69 13.62 9.35
CA MET A 73 -19.01 13.61 8.72
C MET A 73 -20.13 13.58 9.74
N ALA A 74 -20.06 12.67 10.73
CA ALA A 74 -21.08 12.57 11.78
C ALA A 74 -21.15 13.85 12.64
N GLU A 75 -20.01 14.46 12.97
CA GLU A 75 -19.95 15.73 13.68
C GLU A 75 -20.62 16.87 12.90
N LEU A 76 -20.39 16.93 11.58
CA LEU A 76 -21.06 17.88 10.70
C LEU A 76 -22.57 17.64 10.64
N GLU A 77 -23.01 16.39 10.48
CA GLU A 77 -24.44 16.04 10.47
C GLU A 77 -25.13 16.45 11.77
N ILE A 78 -24.51 16.19 12.93
CA ILE A 78 -25.03 16.61 14.23
C ILE A 78 -25.13 18.13 14.32
N LYS A 79 -24.11 18.86 13.85
CA LYS A 79 -24.12 20.33 13.82
C LYS A 79 -25.26 20.85 12.94
N HIS A 80 -25.44 20.28 11.75
CA HIS A 80 -26.53 20.65 10.84
C HIS A 80 -27.90 20.36 11.46
N ALA A 81 -28.09 19.20 12.08
CA ALA A 81 -29.33 18.85 12.75
C ALA A 81 -29.68 19.83 13.88
N LYS A 82 -28.69 20.19 14.72
CA LYS A 82 -28.88 21.19 15.80
C LYS A 82 -29.27 22.56 15.25
N ASN A 83 -28.60 23.02 14.19
CA ASN A 83 -28.91 24.29 13.53
C ASN A 83 -30.34 24.27 12.95
N ASN A 84 -30.74 23.18 12.30
CA ASN A 84 -32.08 23.03 11.74
C ASN A 84 -33.16 23.07 12.83
N VAL A 85 -32.94 22.37 13.96
CA VAL A 85 -33.86 22.42 15.10
C VAL A 85 -34.00 23.85 15.65
N SER A 86 -32.88 24.57 15.82
CA SER A 86 -32.90 25.97 16.29
C SER A 86 -33.65 26.89 15.32
N LEU A 87 -33.47 26.71 14.02
CA LEU A 87 -34.17 27.48 13.00
C LEU A 87 -35.67 27.23 13.04
N LEU A 88 -36.08 25.95 13.08
CA LEU A 88 -37.49 25.56 13.16
C LEU A 88 -38.16 26.09 14.43
N GLN A 89 -37.47 26.03 15.57
CA GLN A 89 -37.96 26.60 16.82
C GLN A 89 -38.19 28.11 16.71
N SER A 90 -37.24 28.82 16.10
CA SER A 90 -37.37 30.27 15.86
C SER A 90 -38.56 30.60 14.95
N CYS A 91 -38.79 29.81 13.90
CA CYS A 91 -39.96 29.95 13.04
C CYS A 91 -41.26 29.71 13.80
N ILE A 92 -41.33 28.67 14.64
CA ILE A 92 -42.50 28.37 15.46
C ILE A 92 -42.80 29.54 16.41
N ASP A 93 -41.79 30.10 17.07
CA ASP A 93 -41.98 31.18 18.04
C ASP A 93 -42.40 32.49 17.37
N LEU A 94 -42.04 32.73 16.09
CA LEU A 94 -42.59 33.83 15.30
C LEU A 94 -44.11 33.70 15.06
N PHE A 95 -44.62 32.47 14.86
CA PHE A 95 -46.05 32.24 14.62
C PHE A 95 -46.90 32.17 15.89
N LYS A 96 -46.29 32.07 17.07
CA LYS A 96 -46.99 32.10 18.36
C LYS A 96 -47.34 33.50 18.84
N ASN A 97 -46.69 34.53 18.30
CA ASN A 97 -47.02 35.95 18.50
C ASN A 97 -47.93 36.44 17.38
#